data_AF-A0A3B9XNA5-F1
#
_entry.id   AF-A0A3B9XNA5-F1
#
_cell.length_a   1.000
_cell.length_b   1.000
_cell.length_c   1.000
_cell.angle_alpha   90.00
_cell.angle_beta   90.00
_cell.angle_gamma   90.00
#
_symmetry.space_group_name_H-M   'P 1'
#
loop_
_entity.id
_entity.type
_entity.pdbx_description
1 polymer ?
#
loop_
_entity_poly.entity_id
_entity_poly.type
_entity_poly.pdbx_seq_one_letter_code
_entity_poly.pdbx_strand_id
1 'polypeptide(L)' 'AIVFGPETRGLPLGIREHPAMTACIRIPMQADSRSLNLSNATAIVVYEAWRQLGFAGAQ' A
#
# COMPACT_ATOMS: atom_id res chain seq x y z
N ALA A 1 1.64 -11.14 -0.58
CA ALA A 1 1.67 -10.19 -1.71
C ALA A 1 0.98 -8.90 -1.31
N ILE A 2 1.36 -7.77 -1.91
CA ILE A 2 0.74 -6.46 -1.66
C ILE A 2 0.22 -5.96 -3.00
N VAL A 3 -1.04 -5.52 -3.05
CA VAL A 3 -1.71 -5.11 -4.28
C VAL A 3 -2.01 -3.61 -4.21
N PHE A 4 -1.68 -2.88 -5.26
CA PHE A 4 -1.97 -1.46 -5.39
C PHE A 4 -2.89 -1.21 -6.59
N GLY A 5 -3.82 -0.27 -6.44
CA GLY A 5 -4.68 0.16 -7.53
C GLY A 5 -4.05 1.32 -8.34
N PRO A 6 -4.60 1.62 -9.52
CA PRO A 6 -4.18 2.79 -10.31
C PRO A 6 -4.35 4.10 -9.54
N GLU A 7 -3.48 5.08 -9.78
CA GLU A 7 -3.42 6.38 -9.09
C GLU A 7 -4.75 7.12 -9.04
N THR A 8 -5.50 7.09 -10.14
CA THR A 8 -6.71 7.90 -10.30
C THR A 8 -7.95 7.30 -9.67
N ARG A 9 -8.00 5.97 -9.51
CA ARG A 9 -9.24 5.25 -9.15
C ARG A 9 -9.09 4.29 -7.98
N GLY A 10 -7.86 3.96 -7.59
CA GLY A 10 -7.59 2.95 -6.57
C GLY A 10 -8.09 1.55 -6.98
N LEU A 11 -8.23 0.67 -5.99
CA LEU A 11 -8.71 -0.69 -6.23
C LEU A 11 -10.24 -0.72 -6.42
N PRO A 12 -10.75 -1.37 -7.47
CA PRO A 12 -12.18 -1.64 -7.63
C PRO A 12 -12.76 -2.38 -6.41
N LEU A 13 -14.03 -2.11 -6.10
CA LEU A 13 -14.70 -2.71 -4.95
C LEU A 13 -14.64 -4.25 -4.97
N GLY A 14 -14.90 -4.87 -6.12
CA GLY A 14 -14.85 -6.33 -6.25
C GLY A 14 -13.46 -6.94 -6.01
N ILE A 15 -12.37 -6.17 -6.19
CA ILE A 15 -11.02 -6.62 -5.80
C ILE A 15 -10.84 -6.46 -4.29
N ARG A 16 -11.28 -5.34 -3.72
CA ARG A 16 -11.17 -5.06 -2.27
C ARG A 16 -11.95 -6.06 -1.42
N GLU A 17 -13.10 -6.51 -1.92
CA GLU A 17 -13.99 -7.49 -1.27
C GLU A 17 -13.70 -8.94 -1.70
N HIS A 18 -12.68 -9.16 -2.53
CA HIS A 18 -12.35 -10.50 -2.99
C HIS A 18 -11.96 -11.40 -1.79
N PRO A 19 -12.41 -12.67 -1.72
CA PRO A 19 -12.14 -13.55 -0.57
C PRO A 19 -10.66 -13.76 -0.21
N ALA A 20 -9.77 -13.58 -1.19
CA ALA A 20 -8.32 -13.66 -0.99
C ALA A 20 -7.70 -12.39 -0.34
N MET A 21 -8.44 -11.29 -0.25
CA MET A 21 -7.98 -10.08 0.44
C MET A 21 -8.12 -10.29 1.95
N THR A 22 -6.98 -10.36 2.63
CA THR A 22 -6.92 -10.58 4.08
C THR A 22 -7.00 -9.28 4.88
N ALA A 23 -6.62 -8.14 4.29
CA ALA A 23 -6.67 -6.84 4.92
C ALA A 23 -6.70 -5.71 3.89
N CYS A 24 -7.31 -4.59 4.28
CA CYS A 24 -7.19 -3.30 3.59
C CYS A 24 -6.51 -2.31 4.52
N ILE A 25 -5.34 -1.81 4.12
CA ILE A 25 -4.55 -0.85 4.90
C ILE A 25 -4.54 0.52 4.22
N ARG A 26 -4.22 1.57 4.99
CA ARG A 26 -4.03 2.94 4.48
C ARG A 26 -2.76 3.55 5.05
N ILE A 27 -2.11 4.43 4.28
CA ILE A 27 -1.02 5.27 4.78
C ILE A 27 -1.66 6.42 5.57
N PRO A 28 -1.28 6.66 6.84
CA PRO A 28 -1.76 7.82 7.58
C PRO A 28 -1.38 9.12 6.87
N MET A 29 -2.34 10.02 6.71
CA MET A 29 -2.18 11.31 6.06
C MET A 29 -2.90 12.38 6.89
N GLN A 30 -2.41 13.62 6.84
CA GLN A 30 -3.10 14.76 7.43
C GLN A 30 -4.47 14.96 6.76
N ALA A 31 -5.40 15.58 7.49
CA ALA A 31 -6.67 16.00 6.92
C ALA A 31 -6.43 16.91 5.68
N ASP A 32 -7.33 16.82 4.70
CA ASP A 32 -7.32 17.59 3.45
C ASP A 32 -6.05 17.47 2.58
N SER A 33 -5.17 16.51 2.87
CA SER A 33 -4.00 16.24 2.04
C SER A 33 -4.39 15.59 0.71
N ARG A 34 -3.68 15.96 -0.36
CA ARG A 34 -3.77 15.26 -1.64
C ARG A 34 -3.15 13.87 -1.52
N SER A 35 -3.71 12.91 -2.24
CA SER A 35 -3.15 11.55 -2.36
C SER A 35 -1.67 11.58 -2.74
N LEU A 36 -0.90 10.68 -2.14
CA LEU A 36 0.48 10.42 -2.53
C LEU A 36 0.50 9.84 -3.96
N ASN A 37 1.58 10.14 -4.70
CA ASN A 37 1.86 9.42 -5.95
C ASN A 37 2.03 7.91 -5.65
N LEU A 38 1.63 7.06 -6.59
CA LEU A 38 1.64 5.61 -6.40
C LEU A 38 3.05 5.07 -6.13
N SER A 39 4.09 5.63 -6.73
CA SER A 39 5.47 5.22 -6.47
C SER A 39 5.86 5.47 -5.00
N ASN A 40 5.55 6.65 -4.46
CA ASN A 40 5.82 6.99 -3.05
C ASN A 40 5.01 6.10 -2.10
N ALA A 41 3.72 5.87 -2.40
CA ALA A 41 2.89 5.00 -1.59
C ALA A 41 3.42 3.55 -1.58
N THR A 42 3.87 3.06 -2.75
CA THR A 42 4.48 1.73 -2.88
C THR A 42 5.77 1.64 -2.10
N ALA A 43 6.65 2.64 -2.21
CA ALA A 43 7.92 2.69 -1.49
C ALA A 43 7.72 2.64 0.03
N ILE A 44 6.81 3.47 0.57
CA ILE A 44 6.50 3.48 2.02
C ILE A 44 6.05 2.09 2.49
N VAL A 45 5.11 1.47 1.77
CA VAL A 45 4.55 0.18 2.17
C VAL A 45 5.59 -0.94 2.05
N VAL A 46 6.40 -0.95 0.99
CA VAL A 46 7.44 -1.96 0.79
C VAL A 46 8.53 -1.84 1.86
N TYR A 47 9.01 -0.62 2.14
CA TYR A 47 10.06 -0.43 3.15
C TYR A 47 9.57 -0.70 4.57
N GLU A 48 8.31 -0.38 4.90
CA GLU A 48 7.76 -0.76 6.21
C GLU A 48 7.63 -2.27 6.35
N ALA A 49 7.16 -2.98 5.32
CA ALA A 49 7.12 -4.44 5.32
C ALA A 49 8.54 -5.02 5.43
N TRP A 50 9.50 -4.49 4.68
CA TRP A 50 10.89 -4.94 4.71
C TRP A 50 11.54 -4.67 6.07
N ARG A 51 11.24 -3.53 6.70
CA ARG A 51 11.68 -3.19 8.07
C ARG A 51 11.15 -4.20 9.09
N GLN A 52 9.88 -4.59 9.02
CA GLN A 52 9.31 -5.61 9.91
C GLN A 52 9.94 -6.98 9.70
N LEU A 53 10.40 -7.28 8.48
CA LEU A 53 11.19 -8.48 8.15
C LEU A 53 12.70 -8.33 8.45
N GLY A 54 13.09 -7.29 9.20
CA GLY A 54 14.48 -7.06 9.61
C GLY A 54 15.41 -6.67 8.48
N PHE A 55 14.89 -6.07 7.41
CA PHE A 55 15.63 -5.73 6.18
C PHE A 55 16.45 -6.92 5.63
N ALA A 56 15.90 -8.13 5.72
CA ALA A 56 16.58 -9.34 5.27
C ALA A 56 17.10 -9.18 3.81
N GLY A 57 18.39 -9.45 3.61
CA GLY A 57 19.07 -9.33 2.31
C GLY A 57 19.59 -7.93 1.96
N ALA A 58 19.47 -6.93 2.84
CA ALA A 58 20.15 -5.65 2.69
C ALA A 58 21.69 -5.81 2.78
N GLN A 59 22.43 -4.96 2.06
CA GLN A 59 23.90 -4.87 2.09
C GLN A 59 24.38 -3.80 3.06
#